data_AF-A0A1F9KPJ6-F1
#
_entry.id   AF-A0A1F9KPJ6-F1
#
_cell.length_a   1.000
_cell.length_b   1.000
_cell.length_c   1.000
_cell.angle_alpha   90.00
_cell.angle_beta   90.00
_cell.angle_gamma   90.00
#
_symmetry.space_group_name_H-M   'P 1'
#
loop_
_entity.id
_entity.type
_entity.pdbx_description
1 polymer ?
#
loop_
_entity_poly.entity_id
_entity_poly.type
_entity_poly.pdbx_seq_one_letter_code
_entity_poly.pdbx_strand_id
1 'polypeptide(L)'
;MAETDWQEPKWVGIKKHRPPPGVPWEDVVKATAGKKPARYHPTYSLDRAREELELRCVRQGTELSMSGTDPQTKRCFFMRMNAVIGASNGEETEYVFGEYLVSGEVHGRPITVQELRRKGAEI
;
A
#
# COMPACT_ATOMS: atom_id res chain seq x y z
N MET A 1 -16.71 -19.04 19.06
CA MET A 1 -15.57 -18.11 19.01
C MET A 1 -16.17 -16.74 18.73
N ALA A 2 -15.90 -15.74 19.55
CA ALA A 2 -16.43 -14.39 19.30
C ALA A 2 -15.74 -13.83 18.05
N GLU A 3 -16.53 -13.28 17.12
CA GLU A 3 -15.98 -12.53 16.00
C GLU A 3 -15.22 -11.32 16.57
N THR A 4 -14.00 -11.10 16.10
CA THR A 4 -13.23 -9.91 16.46
C THR A 4 -13.98 -8.67 15.99
N ASP A 5 -14.24 -7.72 16.88
CA ASP A 5 -14.89 -6.45 16.53
C ASP A 5 -13.86 -5.54 15.86
N TRP A 6 -14.02 -5.33 14.55
CA TRP A 6 -13.15 -4.47 13.75
C TRP A 6 -13.66 -3.03 13.80
N GLN A 7 -12.81 -2.09 14.24
CA GLN A 7 -13.20 -0.67 14.24
C GLN A 7 -13.26 -0.08 12.84
N GLU A 8 -14.04 0.98 12.66
CA GLU A 8 -14.19 1.64 11.36
C GLU A 8 -12.82 2.02 10.73
N PRO A 9 -12.60 1.73 9.43
CA PRO A 9 -11.36 2.07 8.74
C PRO A 9 -11.04 3.57 8.79
N LYS A 10 -9.92 3.91 9.41
CA LYS A 10 -9.40 5.27 9.57
C LYS A 10 -7.99 5.36 9.02
N TRP A 11 -7.80 6.26 8.06
CA TRP A 11 -6.49 6.48 7.47
C TRP A 11 -5.51 7.13 8.45
N VAL A 12 -4.33 6.53 8.60
CA VAL A 12 -3.22 7.08 9.39
C VAL A 12 -2.13 7.52 8.43
N GLY A 13 -2.01 8.82 8.19
CA GLY A 13 -1.18 9.38 7.11
C GLY A 13 0.32 9.18 7.25
N ILE A 14 0.81 7.97 6.97
CA ILE A 14 2.22 7.60 7.12
C ILE A 14 3.08 8.36 6.09
N LYS A 15 4.04 9.15 6.60
CA LYS A 15 4.94 9.96 5.77
C LYS A 15 6.01 9.15 5.03
N LYS A 16 6.25 7.89 5.43
CA LYS A 16 7.32 7.00 4.94
C LYS A 16 7.31 6.83 3.42
N HIS A 17 6.12 6.82 2.81
CA HIS A 17 5.93 6.55 1.38
C HIS A 17 5.75 7.81 0.52
N ARG A 18 5.90 9.00 1.10
CA ARG A 18 5.85 10.25 0.33
C ARG A 18 7.04 10.37 -0.62
N PRO A 19 6.88 10.82 -1.87
CA PRO A 19 8.02 11.11 -2.72
C PRO A 19 8.85 12.27 -2.13
N PRO A 20 10.19 12.26 -2.29
CA PRO A 20 11.02 13.40 -1.91
C PRO A 20 10.72 14.61 -2.82
N PRO A 21 10.63 15.83 -2.28
CA PRO A 21 10.32 17.03 -3.07
C PRO A 21 11.47 17.39 -4.00
N GLY A 22 11.15 17.83 -5.22
CA GLY A 22 12.14 18.33 -6.19
C GLY A 22 13.04 17.27 -6.82
N VAL A 23 12.81 15.99 -6.58
CA VAL A 23 13.57 14.89 -7.19
C VAL A 23 12.84 14.42 -8.45
N PRO A 24 13.53 14.26 -9.60
CA PRO A 24 12.95 13.67 -10.80
C PRO A 24 12.35 12.29 -10.53
N TRP A 25 11.18 12.00 -11.11
CA TRP A 25 10.47 10.75 -10.82
C TRP A 25 11.31 9.51 -11.14
N GLU A 26 12.03 9.50 -12.26
CA GLU A 26 12.92 8.40 -12.63
C GLU A 26 13.98 8.10 -11.56
N ASP A 27 14.51 9.13 -10.90
CA ASP A 27 15.49 8.96 -9.81
C ASP A 27 14.81 8.44 -8.54
N VAL A 28 13.56 8.82 -8.29
CA VAL A 28 12.74 8.23 -7.22
C VAL A 28 12.53 6.74 -7.48
N VAL A 29 12.16 6.35 -8.71
CA VAL A 29 11.99 4.95 -9.11
C VAL A 29 13.28 4.16 -8.86
N LYS A 30 14.42 4.61 -9.41
CA LYS A 30 15.74 3.98 -9.20
C LYS A 30 16.10 3.87 -7.72
N ALA A 31 15.79 4.89 -6.92
CA ALA A 31 16.07 4.87 -5.49
C ALA A 31 15.28 3.77 -4.74
N THR A 32 14.15 3.29 -5.26
CA THR A 32 13.40 2.17 -4.67
C THR A 32 13.99 0.78 -4.95
N ALA A 33 14.99 0.65 -5.83
CA ALA A 33 15.65 -0.63 -6.15
C ALA A 33 16.53 -1.17 -5.01
N GLY A 34 16.94 -0.31 -4.07
CA GLY A 34 17.81 -0.67 -2.95
C GLY A 34 17.06 -0.96 -1.65
N LYS A 35 17.70 -0.69 -0.51
CA LYS A 35 17.10 -0.82 0.84
C LYS A 35 16.05 0.24 1.18
N LYS A 36 15.58 1.03 0.21
CA LYS A 36 14.69 2.20 0.44
C LYS A 36 13.25 1.87 0.07
N PRO A 37 12.27 2.37 0.84
CA PRO A 37 10.88 1.93 0.76
C PRO A 37 10.20 2.41 -0.52
N ALA A 38 9.11 1.74 -0.89
CA ALA A 38 8.17 2.17 -1.91
C ALA A 38 7.78 3.65 -1.74
N ARG A 39 7.56 4.34 -2.87
CA ARG A 39 7.23 5.77 -2.92
C ARG A 39 6.05 6.00 -3.83
N TYR A 40 5.07 6.77 -3.36
CA TYR A 40 3.97 7.23 -4.20
C TYR A 40 4.49 8.18 -5.28
N HIS A 41 3.84 8.16 -6.45
CA HIS A 41 4.11 9.10 -7.54
C HIS A 41 3.80 10.53 -7.07
N PRO A 42 4.52 11.57 -7.54
CA PRO A 42 4.29 12.97 -7.14
C PRO A 42 2.86 13.49 -7.29
N THR A 43 2.08 12.90 -8.21
CA THR A 43 0.63 13.18 -8.34
C THR A 43 -0.17 12.80 -7.09
N TYR A 44 0.32 11.84 -6.30
CA TYR A 44 -0.24 11.41 -5.01
C TYR A 44 0.55 11.98 -3.82
N SER A 45 1.24 13.12 -4.00
CA SER A 45 1.98 13.80 -2.93
C SER A 45 1.05 14.33 -1.82
N LEU A 46 -0.19 14.70 -2.17
CA LEU A 46 -1.20 15.15 -1.23
C LEU A 46 -1.71 14.01 -0.34
N ASP A 47 -1.90 14.29 0.95
CA ASP A 47 -2.41 13.31 1.91
C ASP A 47 -3.79 12.77 1.49
N ARG A 48 -4.70 13.65 1.04
CA ARG A 48 -6.05 13.27 0.58
C ARG A 48 -6.04 12.25 -0.57
N ALA A 49 -5.11 12.39 -1.51
CA ALA A 49 -5.01 11.47 -2.65
C ALA A 49 -4.55 10.07 -2.22
N ARG A 50 -3.66 9.99 -1.22
CA ARG A 50 -3.21 8.73 -0.64
C ARG A 50 -4.27 8.10 0.27
N GLU A 51 -4.94 8.92 1.07
CA GLU A 51 -6.07 8.50 1.88
C GLU A 51 -7.15 7.82 1.05
N GLU A 52 -7.60 8.47 -0.02
CA GLU A 52 -8.61 7.91 -0.92
C GLU A 52 -8.16 6.57 -1.49
N LEU A 53 -6.91 6.49 -1.94
CA LEU A 53 -6.34 5.31 -2.57
C LEU A 53 -6.22 4.13 -1.58
N GLU A 54 -5.72 4.38 -0.37
CA GLU A 54 -5.50 3.36 0.66
C GLU A 54 -6.82 2.87 1.27
N LEU A 55 -7.76 3.78 1.56
CA LEU A 55 -9.09 3.40 2.04
C LEU A 55 -9.87 2.65 0.95
N ARG A 56 -9.75 3.06 -0.31
CA ARG A 56 -10.37 2.34 -1.43
C ARG A 56 -9.79 0.93 -1.55
N CYS A 57 -8.47 0.77 -1.42
CA CYS A 57 -7.82 -0.54 -1.41
C CYS A 57 -8.38 -1.46 -0.32
N VAL A 58 -8.54 -0.98 0.92
CA VAL A 58 -9.08 -1.80 2.02
C VAL A 58 -10.57 -2.11 1.84
N ARG A 59 -11.35 -1.21 1.22
CA ARG A 59 -12.80 -1.37 1.03
C ARG A 59 -13.19 -2.20 -0.19
N GLN A 60 -12.39 -2.15 -1.26
CA GLN A 60 -12.74 -2.69 -2.57
C GLN A 60 -11.66 -3.61 -3.16
N GLY A 61 -10.49 -3.67 -2.54
CA GLY A 61 -9.38 -4.49 -2.99
C GLY A 61 -9.60 -5.97 -2.68
N THR A 62 -8.66 -6.77 -3.17
CA THR A 62 -8.62 -8.21 -2.90
C THR A 62 -7.91 -8.43 -1.57
N GLU A 63 -8.58 -9.12 -0.65
CA GLU A 63 -7.96 -9.54 0.62
C GLU A 63 -6.89 -10.61 0.35
N LEU A 64 -5.77 -10.51 1.05
CA LEU A 64 -4.62 -11.36 0.89
C LEU A 64 -4.33 -12.07 2.21
N SER A 65 -4.50 -13.40 2.20
CA SER A 65 -4.18 -14.26 3.34
C SER A 65 -2.66 -14.46 3.42
N MET A 66 -1.99 -13.59 4.18
CA MET A 66 -0.55 -13.67 4.38
C MET A 66 -0.18 -14.72 5.42
N SER A 67 0.70 -15.67 5.07
CA SER A 67 1.35 -16.53 6.06
C SER A 67 2.12 -15.67 7.07
N GLY A 68 1.87 -15.92 8.38
CA GLY A 68 2.52 -15.19 9.47
C GLY A 68 1.90 -13.82 9.82
N THR A 69 0.76 -13.47 9.23
CA THR A 69 -0.10 -12.39 9.75
C THR A 69 -1.23 -13.00 10.54
N ASP A 70 -1.46 -12.52 11.77
CA ASP A 70 -2.61 -12.95 12.56
C ASP A 70 -3.88 -12.28 11.99
N PRO A 71 -4.81 -13.06 11.39
CA PRO A 71 -6.01 -12.52 10.78
C PRO A 71 -6.99 -11.91 11.79
N GLN A 72 -6.75 -12.08 13.10
CA GLN A 72 -7.52 -11.42 14.17
C GLN A 72 -6.99 -10.01 14.48
N THR A 73 -5.78 -9.66 14.06
CA THR A 73 -5.18 -8.34 14.38
C THR A 73 -4.93 -7.49 13.14
N LYS A 74 -4.72 -8.11 11.99
CA LYS A 74 -4.42 -7.41 10.75
C LYS A 74 -4.96 -8.14 9.52
N ARG A 75 -5.59 -7.37 8.63
CA ARG A 75 -5.98 -7.78 7.27
C ARG A 75 -5.17 -7.00 6.25
N CYS A 76 -4.84 -7.66 5.16
CA CYS A 76 -4.01 -7.11 4.09
C CYS A 76 -4.81 -7.13 2.80
N PHE A 77 -4.78 -6.04 2.05
CA PHE A 77 -5.51 -5.90 0.80
C PHE A 77 -4.57 -5.42 -0.30
N PHE A 78 -4.90 -5.73 -1.55
CA PHE A 78 -4.27 -5.09 -2.69
C PHE A 78 -5.29 -4.71 -3.76
N MET A 79 -4.95 -3.71 -4.56
CA MET A 79 -5.80 -3.22 -5.64
C MET A 79 -4.96 -2.68 -6.80
N ARG A 80 -5.39 -2.95 -8.03
CA ARG A 80 -4.83 -2.35 -9.25
C ARG A 80 -5.58 -1.05 -9.59
N MET A 81 -4.86 0.02 -9.90
CA MET A 81 -5.41 1.35 -10.14
C MET A 81 -5.44 1.75 -11.62
N ASN A 82 -5.02 0.86 -12.53
CA ASN A 82 -4.96 1.07 -14.00
C ASN A 82 -4.20 2.34 -14.43
N ALA A 83 -3.33 2.85 -13.57
CA ALA A 83 -2.44 3.97 -13.79
C ALA A 83 -1.27 3.82 -12.81
N VAL A 84 -0.11 4.40 -13.15
CA VAL A 84 1.04 4.41 -12.24
C VAL A 84 0.69 5.23 -10.99
N ILE A 85 0.79 4.58 -9.83
CA ILE A 85 0.51 5.21 -8.52
C ILE A 85 1.76 5.41 -7.68
N GLY A 86 2.85 4.73 -8.04
CA GLY A 86 4.12 4.86 -7.35
C GLY A 86 5.16 3.91 -7.88
N ALA A 87 6.19 3.68 -7.08
CA ALA A 87 7.30 2.80 -7.39
C ALA A 87 7.71 1.99 -6.18
N SER A 88 8.18 0.78 -6.42
CA SER A 88 8.77 -0.13 -5.44
C SER A 88 9.77 -1.04 -6.15
N ASN A 89 10.83 -1.47 -5.46
CA ASN A 89 11.84 -2.38 -6.00
C ASN A 89 12.49 -1.94 -7.33
N GLY A 90 12.57 -0.62 -7.58
CA GLY A 90 13.18 -0.09 -8.79
C GLY A 90 12.22 0.02 -9.99
N GLU A 91 10.95 -0.28 -9.77
CA GLU A 91 9.94 -0.38 -10.83
C GLU A 91 8.73 0.48 -10.49
N GLU A 92 8.15 1.11 -11.51
CA GLU A 92 6.83 1.72 -11.39
C GLU A 92 5.76 0.66 -11.15
N THR A 93 4.70 1.05 -10.46
CA THR A 93 3.60 0.14 -10.18
C THR A 93 2.25 0.85 -10.18
N GLU A 94 1.25 0.10 -10.63
CA GLU A 94 -0.17 0.45 -10.58
C GLU A 94 -0.88 -0.15 -9.37
N TYR A 95 -0.15 -0.90 -8.55
CA TYR A 95 -0.71 -1.64 -7.43
C TYR A 95 -0.43 -0.95 -6.10
N VAL A 96 -1.47 -0.88 -5.28
CA VAL A 96 -1.37 -0.51 -3.87
C VAL A 96 -1.56 -1.74 -3.00
N PHE A 97 -0.83 -1.76 -1.90
CA PHE A 97 -1.02 -2.66 -0.79
C PHE A 97 -1.53 -1.87 0.41
N GLY A 98 -2.65 -2.28 0.99
CA GLY A 98 -3.25 -1.70 2.19
C GLY A 98 -3.16 -2.66 3.37
N GLU A 99 -2.80 -2.15 4.54
CA GLU A 99 -2.87 -2.86 5.81
C GLU A 99 -4.00 -2.23 6.63
N TYR A 100 -4.86 -3.08 7.18
CA TYR A 100 -5.98 -2.70 8.03
C TYR A 100 -5.83 -3.42 9.37
N LEU A 101 -5.68 -2.65 10.44
CA LEU A 101 -5.54 -3.18 11.79
C LEU A 101 -6.92 -3.26 12.46
N VAL A 102 -7.06 -4.20 13.41
CA VAL A 102 -8.28 -4.34 14.22
C VAL A 102 -8.68 -3.05 14.94
N SER A 103 -7.70 -2.19 15.26
CA SER A 103 -7.86 -0.85 15.85
C SER A 103 -8.51 0.17 14.91
N GLY A 104 -8.78 -0.17 13.65
CA GLY A 104 -9.34 0.75 12.66
C GLY A 104 -8.27 1.34 11.74
N GLU A 105 -7.01 1.30 12.11
CA GLU A 105 -5.95 2.01 11.40
C GLU A 105 -5.70 1.41 10.01
N VAL A 106 -5.72 2.27 9.00
CA VAL A 106 -5.40 1.94 7.61
C VAL A 106 -4.19 2.74 7.15
N HIS A 107 -3.21 2.02 6.63
CA HIS A 107 -2.13 2.62 5.87
C HIS A 107 -1.71 1.72 4.72
N GLY A 108 -1.06 2.29 3.72
CA GLY A 108 -0.66 1.54 2.55
C GLY A 108 0.61 2.05 1.89
N ARG A 109 0.96 1.37 0.82
CA ARG A 109 2.11 1.68 -0.01
C ARG A 109 1.97 1.13 -1.41
N PRO A 110 2.64 1.73 -2.40
CA PRO A 110 2.84 1.10 -3.69
C PRO A 110 3.59 -0.23 -3.51
N ILE A 111 3.27 -1.20 -4.34
CA ILE A 111 3.86 -2.55 -4.29
C ILE A 111 3.99 -3.11 -5.71
N THR A 112 5.03 -3.87 -6.04
CA THR A 112 5.11 -4.52 -7.36
C THR A 112 4.30 -5.82 -7.41
N VAL A 113 4.00 -6.30 -8.63
CA VAL A 113 3.42 -7.63 -8.85
C VAL A 113 4.29 -8.73 -8.25
N GLN A 114 5.62 -8.62 -8.39
CA GLN A 114 6.55 -9.59 -7.81
C GLN A 114 6.45 -9.63 -6.28
N GLU A 115 6.35 -8.47 -5.63
CA GLU A 115 6.17 -8.39 -4.19
C GLU A 115 4.82 -8.95 -3.74
N LEU A 116 3.74 -8.72 -4.50
CA LEU A 116 2.42 -9.29 -4.23
C LEU A 116 2.43 -10.83 -4.33
N ARG A 117 3.05 -11.39 -5.37
CA ARG A 117 3.21 -12.85 -5.52
C ARG A 117 4.00 -13.45 -4.36
N ARG A 118 5.08 -12.80 -3.92
CA ARG A 118 5.84 -13.23 -2.72
C ARG A 118 5.02 -13.19 -1.43
N LYS A 119 3.97 -12.37 -1.37
CA LYS A 119 3.04 -12.32 -0.24
C LYS A 119 1.94 -13.38 -0.32
N GLY A 120 1.72 -14.01 -1.49
CA GLY A 120 0.67 -15.01 -1.71
C GLY A 120 -0.47 -14.54 -2.61
N ALA A 121 -0.33 -13.44 -3.35
CA ALA A 121 -1.31 -13.03 -4.34
C ALA A 121 -1.29 -13.96 -5.57
N GLU A 122 -2.46 -14.37 -6.04
CA GLU A 122 -2.64 -15.10 -7.30
C GLU A 122 -3.04 -14.10 -8.40
N ILE A 123 -2.04 -13.54 -9.10
CA ILE A 123 -2.18 -12.49 -10.14
C ILE A 123 -1.20 -12.69 -11.31
#